data_AF-A0A6C0FDZ2-F1
#
_entry.id   AF-A0A6C0FDZ2-F1
#
_cell.length_a   1.000
_cell.length_b   1.000
_cell.length_c   1.000
_cell.angle_alpha   90.00
_cell.angle_beta   90.00
_cell.angle_gamma   90.00
#
_symmetry.space_group_name_H-M   'P 1'
#
loop_
_entity.id
_entity.type
_entity.pdbx_description
1 polymer ?
#
loop_
_entity_poly.entity_id
_entity_poly.type
_entity_poly.pdbx_seq_one_letter_code
_entity_poly.pdbx_strand_id
1 'polypeptide(L)'
;MKYTIAIVVFIFIAILYVLYLCSDTKEGFTKEGSTDNELYEKLMNDFNKIFPDRNRNAGGPQFYHHIVSLNPTIEEFKKYNTFYCAVSGSPIDPKRGKTYDNIVVKGLDDKEYYGKYYRCCWPCLCDIMREGTVYVEPFTVKLKDGDYTHYVLTIMDPCLNSEKIPEEISSFQCDKITKNGIHSNSCRLIIGILHDVEEYKNQDVSDILDKCKERMNTPVDKLQGGMGDISVKLYSL
;
A
#
# COMPACT_ATOMS: atom_id res chain seq x y z
N MET A 1 -5.26 5.10 72.97
CA MET A 1 -4.83 6.17 72.04
C MET A 1 -3.59 5.80 71.21
N LYS A 2 -2.49 5.27 71.78
CA LYS A 2 -1.30 4.87 71.01
C LYS A 2 -1.54 3.75 69.98
N TYR A 3 -2.31 2.73 70.34
CA TYR A 3 -2.63 1.61 69.44
C TYR A 3 -3.51 2.02 68.25
N THR A 4 -4.38 3.03 68.44
CA THR A 4 -5.25 3.56 67.39
C THR A 4 -4.44 4.26 66.30
N ILE A 5 -3.41 5.02 66.68
CA ILE A 5 -2.52 5.71 65.73
C ILE A 5 -1.70 4.69 64.93
N ALA A 6 -1.17 3.65 65.59
CA ALA A 6 -0.39 2.61 64.91
C ALA A 6 -1.21 1.85 63.85
N ILE A 7 -2.48 1.54 64.16
CA ILE A 7 -3.39 0.87 63.21
C ILE A 7 -3.71 1.78 62.02
N VAL A 8 -3.97 3.06 62.25
CA VAL A 8 -4.25 4.04 61.18
C VAL A 8 -3.04 4.20 60.25
N VAL A 9 -1.83 4.28 60.81
CA VAL A 9 -0.59 4.37 60.02
C VAL A 9 -0.38 3.10 59.19
N PHE A 10 -0.63 1.92 59.76
CA PHE A 10 -0.47 0.66 59.04
C PHE A 10 -1.48 0.53 57.88
N ILE A 11 -2.74 0.93 58.09
CA ILE A 11 -3.76 0.96 57.04
C ILE A 11 -3.37 1.95 55.94
N PHE A 12 -2.85 3.12 56.31
CA PHE A 12 -2.43 4.13 55.32
C PHE A 12 -1.25 3.64 54.46
N ILE A 13 -0.27 2.97 55.06
CA ILE A 13 0.87 2.36 54.34
C ILE A 13 0.38 1.22 53.44
N ALA A 14 -0.55 0.38 53.91
CA ALA A 14 -1.13 -0.69 53.11
C ALA A 14 -1.92 -0.13 51.90
N ILE A 15 -2.66 0.96 52.08
CA ILE A 15 -3.38 1.65 50.98
C ILE A 15 -2.37 2.24 49.99
N LEU A 16 -1.30 2.90 50.45
CA LEU A 16 -0.26 3.41 49.57
C LEU A 16 0.45 2.29 48.80
N TYR A 17 0.67 1.14 49.42
CA TYR A 17 1.28 -0.02 48.77
C TYR A 17 0.34 -0.67 47.74
N VAL A 18 -0.96 -0.75 48.03
CA VAL A 18 -1.96 -1.21 47.06
C VAL A 18 -2.08 -0.22 45.91
N LEU A 19 -2.08 1.10 46.17
CA LEU A 19 -2.07 2.12 45.12
C LEU A 19 -0.79 2.05 44.27
N TYR A 20 0.36 1.76 44.86
CA TYR A 20 1.63 1.52 44.15
C TYR A 20 1.56 0.26 43.27
N LEU A 21 0.99 -0.83 43.78
CA LEU A 21 0.76 -2.05 42.99
C LEU A 21 -0.30 -1.87 41.90
N CYS A 22 -1.27 -0.98 42.11
CA CYS A 22 -2.28 -0.62 41.12
C CYS A 22 -1.79 0.44 40.11
N SER A 23 -0.66 1.12 40.36
CA SER A 23 -0.12 2.13 39.45
C SER A 23 0.67 1.56 38.28
N ASP A 24 0.64 0.24 38.06
CA ASP A 24 1.30 -0.41 36.92
C ASP A 24 0.45 -0.38 35.64
N THR A 25 -0.45 0.60 35.52
CA THR A 25 -0.82 1.09 34.20
C THR A 25 0.30 1.98 33.72
N LYS A 26 1.30 1.40 33.02
CA LYS A 26 2.16 2.18 32.15
C LYS A 26 1.24 3.01 31.25
N GLU A 27 1.22 4.31 31.49
CA GLU A 27 0.57 5.28 30.62
C GLU A 27 1.01 4.97 29.19
N GLY A 28 0.03 4.62 28.36
CA GLY A 28 0.24 4.32 26.96
C GLY A 28 0.78 5.56 26.27
N PHE A 29 2.09 5.61 26.11
CA PHE A 29 2.70 6.41 25.06
C PHE A 29 2.17 5.83 23.75
N THR A 30 1.24 6.52 23.10
CA THR A 30 0.65 6.09 21.84
C THR A 30 1.73 6.03 20.77
N LYS A 31 2.20 4.79 20.54
CA LYS A 31 3.26 4.37 19.62
C LYS A 31 2.78 4.31 18.15
N GLU A 32 2.11 5.33 17.63
CA GLU A 32 1.76 5.32 16.19
C GLU A 32 3.04 5.25 15.32
N GLY A 33 4.10 5.97 15.69
CA GLY A 33 5.38 5.94 14.97
C GLY A 33 6.27 4.70 15.21
N SER A 34 6.05 3.93 16.29
CA SER A 34 6.83 2.71 16.55
C SER A 34 6.25 1.51 15.80
N THR A 35 4.92 1.42 15.71
CA THR A 35 4.24 0.34 14.99
C THR A 35 4.41 0.44 13.48
N ASP A 36 4.35 1.65 12.90
CA ASP A 36 4.58 1.86 11.46
C ASP A 36 5.95 1.37 10.99
N ASN A 37 7.00 1.72 11.74
CA ASN A 37 8.36 1.32 11.41
C ASN A 37 8.54 -0.19 11.57
N GLU A 38 7.98 -0.79 12.62
CA GLU A 38 8.04 -2.24 12.83
C GLU A 38 7.35 -3.01 11.68
N LEU A 39 6.19 -2.55 11.21
CA LEU A 39 5.51 -3.15 10.05
C LEU A 39 6.30 -2.94 8.75
N TYR A 40 6.85 -1.75 8.53
CA TYR A 40 7.70 -1.48 7.36
C TYR A 40 8.90 -2.41 7.32
N GLU A 41 9.67 -2.50 8.41
CA GLU A 41 10.84 -3.38 8.50
C GLU A 41 10.44 -4.85 8.31
N LYS A 42 9.30 -5.29 8.87
CA LYS A 42 8.80 -6.65 8.66
C LYS A 42 8.54 -6.95 7.18
N LEU A 43 7.94 -6.03 6.43
CA LEU A 43 7.73 -6.22 4.99
C LEU A 43 9.06 -6.17 4.22
N MET A 44 9.97 -5.27 4.59
CA MET A 44 11.27 -5.12 3.91
C MET A 44 12.22 -6.30 4.20
N ASN A 45 12.10 -6.96 5.34
CA ASN A 45 12.84 -8.20 5.63
C ASN A 45 12.45 -9.33 4.67
N ASP A 46 11.23 -9.31 4.14
CA ASP A 46 10.77 -10.24 3.11
C ASP A 46 11.15 -9.82 1.68
N PHE A 47 11.87 -8.71 1.47
CA PHE A 47 12.13 -8.18 0.12
C PHE A 47 12.79 -9.20 -0.81
N ASN A 48 13.78 -9.96 -0.34
CA ASN A 48 14.44 -10.99 -1.14
C ASN A 48 13.56 -12.25 -1.34
N LYS A 49 12.54 -12.44 -0.51
CA LYS A 49 11.52 -13.48 -0.72
C LYS A 49 10.53 -13.05 -1.81
N ILE A 50 10.18 -11.76 -1.84
CA ILE A 50 9.29 -11.17 -2.84
C ILE A 50 10.01 -11.07 -4.20
N PHE A 51 11.28 -10.64 -4.20
CA PHE A 51 12.13 -10.46 -5.38
C PHE A 51 13.48 -11.20 -5.20
N PRO A 52 13.57 -12.49 -5.56
CA PRO A 52 14.78 -13.31 -5.35
C PRO A 52 16.03 -12.79 -6.05
N ASP A 53 15.89 -12.20 -7.23
CA ASP A 53 16.97 -11.55 -7.98
C ASP A 53 17.10 -10.05 -7.65
N ARG A 54 16.30 -9.57 -6.69
CA ARG A 54 16.19 -8.18 -6.24
C ARG A 54 15.66 -7.22 -7.31
N ASN A 55 15.18 -7.72 -8.44
CA ASN A 55 14.54 -6.91 -9.45
C ASN A 55 13.06 -6.69 -9.12
N ARG A 56 12.80 -5.50 -8.61
CA ARG A 56 11.48 -5.01 -8.19
C ARG A 56 10.71 -4.25 -9.28
N ASN A 57 11.22 -4.13 -10.50
CA ASN A 57 10.53 -3.36 -11.55
C ASN A 57 9.10 -3.89 -11.74
N ALA A 58 8.13 -2.97 -11.83
CA ALA A 58 6.70 -3.31 -11.87
C ALA A 58 6.23 -4.27 -10.75
N GLY A 59 6.89 -4.22 -9.58
CA GLY A 59 6.73 -5.18 -8.49
C GLY A 59 5.45 -5.05 -7.64
N GLY A 60 4.52 -4.18 -8.04
CA GLY A 60 3.26 -3.96 -7.33
C GLY A 60 2.45 -5.24 -7.06
N PRO A 61 2.21 -6.10 -8.07
CA PRO A 61 1.50 -7.36 -7.89
C PRO A 61 2.14 -8.29 -6.87
N GLN A 62 3.47 -8.36 -6.87
CA GLN A 62 4.20 -9.25 -5.97
C GLN A 62 4.12 -8.77 -4.51
N PHE A 63 4.20 -7.45 -4.28
CA PHE A 63 3.96 -6.89 -2.95
C PHE A 63 2.53 -7.17 -2.48
N TYR A 64 1.52 -6.86 -3.29
CA TYR A 64 0.12 -7.07 -2.91
C TYR A 64 -0.15 -8.55 -2.59
N HIS A 65 0.29 -9.45 -3.46
CA HIS A 65 0.17 -10.90 -3.26
C HIS A 65 0.85 -11.38 -1.98
N HIS A 66 2.09 -10.92 -1.73
CA HIS A 66 2.82 -11.26 -0.51
C HIS A 66 2.09 -10.75 0.74
N ILE A 67 1.64 -9.49 0.74
CA ILE A 67 0.92 -8.88 1.87
C ILE A 67 -0.35 -9.67 2.20
N VAL A 68 -1.14 -10.05 1.20
CA VAL A 68 -2.33 -10.90 1.42
C VAL A 68 -1.93 -12.26 2.00
N SER A 69 -0.82 -12.85 1.53
CA SER A 69 -0.33 -14.15 2.03
C SER A 69 0.13 -14.12 3.49
N LEU A 70 0.49 -12.94 4.02
CA LEU A 70 0.78 -12.77 5.46
C LEU A 70 -0.46 -12.94 6.34
N ASN A 71 -1.66 -12.92 5.74
CA ASN A 71 -2.96 -12.90 6.42
C ASN A 71 -2.99 -11.87 7.57
N PRO A 72 -2.77 -10.57 7.27
CA PRO A 72 -2.73 -9.50 8.26
C PRO A 72 -4.13 -9.18 8.82
N THR A 73 -4.20 -8.34 9.85
CA THR A 73 -5.45 -7.62 10.19
C THR A 73 -5.78 -6.56 9.13
N ILE A 74 -6.99 -6.01 9.14
CA ILE A 74 -7.37 -4.90 8.24
C ILE A 74 -6.44 -3.69 8.43
N GLU A 75 -6.08 -3.36 9.67
CA GLU A 75 -5.18 -2.24 9.97
C GLU A 75 -3.78 -2.47 9.42
N GLU A 76 -3.21 -3.65 9.67
CA GLU A 76 -1.91 -4.05 9.12
C GLU A 76 -1.95 -4.08 7.59
N PHE A 77 -3.01 -4.62 6.98
CA PHE A 77 -3.20 -4.70 5.53
C PHE A 77 -3.18 -3.33 4.87
N LYS A 78 -4.00 -2.39 5.40
CA LYS A 78 -4.01 -1.01 4.94
C LYS A 78 -2.63 -0.40 5.05
N LYS A 79 -1.95 -0.62 6.17
CA LYS A 79 -0.64 -0.04 6.41
C LYS A 79 0.45 -0.59 5.49
N TYR A 80 0.54 -1.91 5.32
CA TYR A 80 1.48 -2.54 4.40
C TYR A 80 1.34 -2.00 2.96
N ASN A 81 0.10 -1.74 2.53
CA ASN A 81 -0.18 -1.15 1.21
C ASN A 81 0.14 0.35 1.10
N THR A 82 0.81 0.94 2.09
CA THR A 82 1.41 2.28 2.01
C THR A 82 2.94 2.24 1.80
N PHE A 83 3.56 1.06 1.95
CA PHE A 83 5.02 0.90 2.03
C PHE A 83 5.70 0.52 0.71
N TYR A 84 4.96 0.48 -0.40
CA TYR A 84 5.54 0.23 -1.72
C TYR A 84 4.81 1.06 -2.77
N CYS A 85 5.54 1.39 -3.84
CA CYS A 85 4.96 2.01 -5.03
C CYS A 85 4.48 0.90 -5.97
N ALA A 86 3.17 0.87 -6.26
CA ALA A 86 2.57 -0.09 -7.18
C ALA A 86 3.19 -0.06 -8.57
N VAL A 87 3.59 1.14 -9.04
CA VAL A 87 4.26 1.32 -10.33
C VAL A 87 5.64 0.68 -10.34
N SER A 88 6.55 1.09 -9.45
CA SER A 88 7.96 0.75 -9.60
C SER A 88 8.43 -0.43 -8.75
N GLY A 89 7.60 -0.93 -7.83
CA GLY A 89 8.01 -1.84 -6.75
C GLY A 89 9.05 -1.23 -5.80
N SER A 90 9.21 0.09 -5.78
CA SER A 90 10.13 0.75 -4.84
C SER A 90 9.50 0.83 -3.43
N PRO A 91 10.26 0.52 -2.38
CA PRO A 91 9.84 0.79 -1.01
C PRO A 91 9.51 2.26 -0.76
N ILE A 92 8.52 2.49 0.09
CA ILE A 92 8.11 3.80 0.57
C ILE A 92 8.33 3.81 2.08
N ASP A 93 9.46 4.40 2.50
CA ASP A 93 9.80 4.55 3.92
C ASP A 93 8.76 5.47 4.60
N PRO A 94 8.08 5.02 5.69
CA PRO A 94 7.13 5.85 6.44
C PRO A 94 7.76 7.10 7.08
N LYS A 95 9.09 7.14 7.27
CA LYS A 95 9.82 8.29 7.79
C LYS A 95 10.05 9.36 6.73
N ARG A 96 9.87 9.02 5.46
CA ARG A 96 9.93 9.99 4.36
C ARG A 96 8.72 10.93 4.48
N GLY A 97 8.88 12.19 4.09
CA GLY A 97 7.85 13.24 4.22
C GLY A 97 6.53 12.96 3.45
N LYS A 98 6.11 13.82 2.53
CA LYS A 98 4.83 13.60 1.83
C LYS A 98 4.90 12.40 0.88
N THR A 99 4.44 11.22 1.30
CA THR A 99 4.54 9.96 0.54
C THR A 99 3.33 9.60 -0.32
N TYR A 100 2.23 10.34 -0.21
CA TYR A 100 1.06 10.20 -1.08
C TYR A 100 0.62 11.55 -1.70
N ASP A 101 -0.18 11.46 -2.76
CA ASP A 101 -1.04 12.55 -3.26
C ASP A 101 -2.43 11.96 -3.53
N ASN A 102 -3.44 12.82 -3.57
CA ASN A 102 -4.75 12.42 -4.07
C ASN A 102 -4.75 12.48 -5.60
N ILE A 103 -5.30 11.45 -6.23
CA ILE A 103 -5.38 11.30 -7.68
C ILE A 103 -6.78 10.90 -8.10
N VAL A 104 -7.05 11.02 -9.39
CA VAL A 104 -8.28 10.53 -10.02
C VAL A 104 -7.95 9.40 -10.96
N VAL A 105 -8.64 8.26 -10.82
CA VAL A 105 -8.43 7.07 -11.65
C VAL A 105 -9.77 6.61 -12.21
N LYS A 106 -9.78 6.24 -13.49
CA LYS A 106 -10.98 5.72 -14.16
C LYS A 106 -11.30 4.31 -13.68
N GLY A 107 -12.58 4.05 -13.41
CA GLY A 107 -13.12 2.74 -13.10
C GLY A 107 -13.52 1.96 -14.34
N LEU A 108 -13.69 0.65 -14.19
CA LEU A 108 -14.25 -0.20 -15.25
C LEU A 108 -15.76 0.04 -15.48
N ASP A 109 -16.41 0.75 -14.56
CA ASP A 109 -17.81 1.14 -14.59
C ASP A 109 -18.03 2.53 -15.23
N ASP A 110 -17.02 3.04 -15.95
CA ASP A 110 -16.98 4.38 -16.56
C ASP A 110 -17.09 5.55 -15.59
N LYS A 111 -17.02 5.30 -14.27
CA LYS A 111 -16.88 6.34 -13.26
C LYS A 111 -15.42 6.74 -13.07
N GLU A 112 -15.21 7.84 -12.39
CA GLU A 112 -13.90 8.26 -11.91
C GLU A 112 -13.88 8.23 -10.39
N TYR A 113 -12.75 7.83 -9.82
CA TYR A 113 -12.57 7.67 -8.39
C TYR A 113 -11.43 8.53 -7.91
N TYR A 114 -11.68 9.28 -6.84
CA TYR A 114 -10.71 10.10 -6.14
C TYR A 114 -10.18 9.33 -4.94
N GLY A 115 -8.88 9.34 -4.72
CA GLY A 115 -8.29 8.73 -3.54
C GLY A 115 -6.79 8.94 -3.41
N LYS A 116 -6.25 8.52 -2.27
CA LYS A 116 -4.82 8.59 -1.94
C LYS A 116 -4.04 7.48 -2.65
N TYR A 117 -3.02 7.89 -3.41
CA TYR A 117 -2.02 6.97 -3.94
C TYR A 117 -0.66 7.23 -3.31
N TYR A 118 -0.12 6.20 -2.67
CA TYR A 118 1.23 6.20 -2.10
C TYR A 118 2.25 5.96 -3.21
N ARG A 119 3.17 6.90 -3.40
CA ARG A 119 4.11 6.94 -4.54
C ARG A 119 5.55 6.99 -4.06
N CYS A 120 6.47 6.38 -4.79
CA CYS A 120 7.90 6.60 -4.57
C CYS A 120 8.41 7.92 -5.18
N CYS A 121 7.82 8.39 -6.27
CA CYS A 121 8.17 9.63 -6.95
C CYS A 121 6.95 10.18 -7.70
N TRP A 122 7.01 11.45 -8.12
CA TRP A 122 5.86 12.10 -8.77
C TRP A 122 5.46 11.48 -10.12
N PRO A 123 6.37 10.97 -10.98
CA PRO A 123 5.96 10.40 -12.27
C PRO A 123 5.03 9.19 -12.11
N CYS A 124 5.18 8.43 -11.02
CA CYS A 124 4.32 7.28 -10.74
C CYS A 124 2.86 7.65 -10.50
N LEU A 125 2.54 8.88 -10.09
CA LEU A 125 1.14 9.33 -10.02
C LEU A 125 0.55 9.37 -11.42
N CYS A 126 1.29 9.98 -12.34
CA CYS A 126 0.87 10.16 -13.72
C CYS A 126 0.72 8.82 -14.42
N ASP A 127 1.58 7.84 -14.09
CA ASP A 127 1.52 6.49 -14.66
C ASP A 127 0.26 5.73 -14.22
N ILE A 128 -0.21 5.94 -12.99
CA ILE A 128 -1.48 5.39 -12.49
C ILE A 128 -2.69 6.10 -13.11
N MET A 129 -2.62 7.41 -13.31
CA MET A 129 -3.72 8.19 -13.90
C MET A 129 -3.77 8.11 -15.44
N ARG A 130 -2.83 7.41 -16.08
CA ARG A 130 -2.77 7.30 -17.54
C ARG A 130 -3.98 6.53 -18.06
N GLU A 131 -4.66 7.10 -19.03
CA GLU A 131 -5.83 6.46 -19.65
C GLU A 131 -5.45 5.17 -20.38
N GLY A 132 -6.29 4.15 -20.22
CA GLY A 132 -6.18 2.87 -20.93
C GLY A 132 -5.18 1.87 -20.33
N THR A 133 -4.46 2.22 -19.26
CA THR A 133 -3.49 1.32 -18.62
C THR A 133 -4.02 0.76 -17.30
N VAL A 134 -4.24 1.63 -16.32
CA VAL A 134 -4.66 1.28 -14.96
C VAL A 134 -6.13 1.65 -14.77
N TYR A 135 -6.88 0.73 -14.18
CA TYR A 135 -8.26 0.97 -13.77
C TYR A 135 -8.41 0.72 -12.27
N VAL A 136 -9.46 1.25 -11.69
CA VAL A 136 -9.82 1.01 -10.29
C VAL A 136 -11.15 0.26 -10.20
N GLU A 137 -11.24 -0.70 -9.28
CA GLU A 137 -12.45 -1.47 -9.05
C GLU A 137 -12.54 -1.95 -7.58
N PRO A 138 -13.74 -2.18 -7.04
CA PRO A 138 -13.88 -2.76 -5.71
C PRO A 138 -13.47 -4.25 -5.71
N PHE A 139 -12.78 -4.66 -4.67
CA PHE A 139 -12.34 -6.04 -4.45
C PHE A 139 -12.47 -6.40 -2.97
N THR A 140 -12.95 -7.61 -2.70
CA THR A 140 -13.08 -8.14 -1.33
C THR A 140 -11.97 -9.15 -1.07
N VAL A 141 -11.12 -8.85 -0.09
CA VAL A 141 -10.08 -9.76 0.40
C VAL A 141 -10.50 -10.37 1.74
N LYS A 142 -10.20 -11.65 1.95
CA LYS A 142 -10.35 -12.31 3.25
C LYS A 142 -9.06 -12.13 4.06
N LEU A 143 -9.18 -11.47 5.21
CA LEU A 143 -8.09 -11.19 6.14
C LEU A 143 -8.32 -11.93 7.47
N LYS A 144 -7.37 -11.79 8.40
CA LYS A 144 -7.40 -12.49 9.69
C LYS A 144 -8.61 -12.15 10.56
N ASP A 145 -9.04 -10.89 10.49
CA ASP A 145 -10.12 -10.29 11.28
C ASP A 145 -11.43 -10.12 10.48
N GLY A 146 -11.49 -10.58 9.23
CA GLY A 146 -12.72 -10.64 8.43
C GLY A 146 -12.53 -10.37 6.95
N ASP A 147 -13.66 -10.33 6.23
CA ASP A 147 -13.68 -9.90 4.83
C ASP A 147 -13.65 -8.37 4.76
N TYR A 148 -12.81 -7.82 3.89
CA TYR A 148 -12.62 -6.39 3.71
C TYR A 148 -12.74 -6.01 2.24
N THR A 149 -13.65 -5.08 1.93
CA THR A 149 -13.83 -4.53 0.59
C THR A 149 -13.09 -3.20 0.48
N HIS A 150 -12.23 -3.08 -0.54
CA HIS A 150 -11.46 -1.87 -0.85
C HIS A 150 -11.32 -1.69 -2.36
N TYR A 151 -10.76 -0.56 -2.78
CA TYR A 151 -10.54 -0.25 -4.18
C TYR A 151 -9.12 -0.60 -4.59
N VAL A 152 -8.99 -1.48 -5.58
CA VAL A 152 -7.71 -1.96 -6.10
C VAL A 152 -7.39 -1.29 -7.42
N LEU A 153 -6.11 -1.02 -7.65
CA LEU A 153 -5.59 -0.58 -8.94
C LEU A 153 -5.22 -1.82 -9.75
N THR A 154 -5.74 -1.95 -10.98
CA THR A 154 -5.59 -3.15 -11.79
C THR A 154 -5.11 -2.88 -13.21
N ILE A 155 -4.28 -3.78 -13.73
CA ILE A 155 -3.75 -3.78 -15.10
C ILE A 155 -4.23 -5.04 -15.84
N MET A 156 -4.11 -5.06 -17.17
CA MET A 156 -4.21 -6.34 -17.90
C MET A 156 -3.08 -7.28 -17.44
N ASP A 157 -3.35 -8.58 -17.31
CA ASP A 157 -2.32 -9.52 -16.88
C ASP A 157 -1.22 -9.63 -17.96
N PRO A 158 0.02 -9.18 -17.67
CA PRO A 158 1.08 -9.17 -18.66
C PRO A 158 1.53 -10.57 -19.08
N CYS A 159 1.27 -11.61 -18.26
CA CYS A 159 1.58 -12.99 -18.61
C CYS A 159 0.67 -13.54 -19.73
N LEU A 160 -0.41 -12.84 -20.10
CA LEU A 160 -1.18 -13.16 -21.31
C LEU A 160 -0.37 -12.91 -22.60
N ASN A 161 0.58 -11.96 -22.55
CA ASN A 161 1.52 -11.61 -23.63
C ASN A 161 2.96 -11.64 -23.08
N SER A 162 3.32 -12.75 -22.41
CA SER A 162 4.57 -12.86 -21.64
C SER A 162 5.83 -12.57 -22.45
N GLU A 163 5.81 -12.82 -23.77
CA GLU A 163 6.90 -12.55 -24.70
C GLU A 163 7.15 -11.06 -24.97
N LYS A 164 6.20 -10.20 -24.58
CA LYS A 164 6.31 -8.74 -24.70
C LYS A 164 6.64 -8.04 -23.39
N ILE A 165 6.76 -8.78 -22.29
CA ILE A 165 7.22 -8.23 -21.01
C ILE A 165 8.62 -7.63 -21.23
N PRO A 166 8.85 -6.35 -20.87
CA PRO A 166 10.17 -5.73 -20.99
C PRO A 166 11.26 -6.56 -20.30
N GLU A 167 12.41 -6.73 -20.94
CA GLU A 167 13.53 -7.55 -20.42
C GLU A 167 14.04 -7.06 -19.05
N GLU A 168 13.83 -5.78 -18.74
CA GLU A 168 14.14 -5.19 -17.44
C GLU A 168 13.21 -5.66 -16.31
N ILE A 169 12.17 -6.44 -16.61
CA ILE A 169 11.24 -7.01 -15.64
C ILE A 169 11.42 -8.54 -15.58
N SER A 170 11.85 -9.03 -14.43
CA SER A 170 12.03 -10.46 -14.16
C SER A 170 11.17 -10.98 -12.99
N SER A 171 10.36 -10.11 -12.39
CA SER A 171 9.59 -10.41 -11.18
C SER A 171 8.35 -11.28 -11.44
N PHE A 172 7.86 -11.40 -12.67
CA PHE A 172 6.62 -12.11 -12.99
C PHE A 172 6.85 -13.60 -13.20
N GLN A 173 6.09 -14.43 -12.47
CA GLN A 173 6.06 -15.89 -12.68
C GLN A 173 4.88 -16.25 -13.57
N CYS A 174 5.14 -16.42 -14.86
CA CYS A 174 4.09 -16.70 -15.84
C CYS A 174 3.83 -18.19 -16.05
N ASP A 175 2.57 -18.61 -15.89
CA ASP A 175 2.03 -19.86 -16.43
C ASP A 175 0.59 -19.59 -16.89
N LYS A 176 0.48 -19.15 -18.15
CA LYS A 176 -0.70 -18.57 -18.83
C LYS A 176 -1.25 -17.27 -18.22
N ILE A 177 -1.14 -17.13 -16.90
CA ILE A 177 -1.45 -15.98 -16.07
C ILE A 177 -0.34 -15.78 -15.05
N THR A 178 -0.28 -14.60 -14.43
CA THR A 178 0.66 -14.30 -13.34
C THR A 178 0.36 -15.16 -12.11
N LYS A 179 1.32 -15.96 -11.64
CA LYS A 179 1.15 -16.84 -10.46
C LYS A 179 1.47 -16.18 -9.14
N ASN A 180 2.39 -15.23 -9.12
CA ASN A 180 2.80 -14.49 -7.95
C ASN A 180 2.08 -13.13 -7.85
N GLY A 181 0.79 -13.15 -8.16
CA GLY A 181 -0.11 -12.00 -8.20
C GLY A 181 -1.53 -12.41 -7.84
N ILE A 182 -2.41 -11.43 -7.62
CA ILE A 182 -3.84 -11.67 -7.35
C ILE A 182 -4.66 -10.95 -8.41
N HIS A 183 -5.66 -11.64 -8.94
CA HIS A 183 -6.59 -11.09 -9.92
C HIS A 183 -7.88 -10.62 -9.25
N SER A 184 -8.43 -9.51 -9.75
CA SER A 184 -9.74 -9.03 -9.36
C SER A 184 -10.86 -9.85 -10.01
N ASN A 185 -12.12 -9.51 -9.69
CA ASN A 185 -13.30 -10.17 -10.26
C ASN A 185 -13.41 -9.98 -11.78
N SER A 186 -12.80 -8.92 -12.33
CA SER A 186 -12.71 -8.67 -13.78
C SER A 186 -11.55 -9.42 -14.45
N CYS A 187 -10.89 -10.33 -13.74
CA CYS A 187 -9.68 -11.06 -14.18
C CYS A 187 -8.47 -10.16 -14.47
N ARG A 188 -8.48 -8.90 -14.02
CA ARG A 188 -7.33 -7.99 -14.13
C ARG A 188 -6.37 -8.19 -12.98
N LEU A 189 -5.08 -7.99 -13.22
CA LEU A 189 -4.05 -8.18 -12.20
C LEU A 189 -4.00 -6.97 -11.26
N ILE A 190 -4.09 -7.21 -9.95
CA ILE A 190 -3.99 -6.17 -8.93
C ILE A 190 -2.53 -5.76 -8.76
N ILE A 191 -2.25 -4.46 -8.88
CA ILE A 191 -0.92 -3.88 -8.68
C ILE A 191 -0.78 -3.12 -7.35
N GLY A 192 -1.90 -2.77 -6.72
CA GLY A 192 -1.93 -2.02 -5.46
C GLY A 192 -3.32 -1.54 -5.07
N ILE A 193 -3.38 -0.62 -4.12
CA ILE A 193 -4.63 -0.08 -3.55
C ILE A 193 -4.70 1.42 -3.79
N LEU A 194 -5.89 1.92 -4.15
CA LEU A 194 -6.24 3.33 -4.01
C LEU A 194 -6.90 3.51 -2.63
N HIS A 195 -6.30 4.33 -1.78
CA HIS A 195 -6.73 4.50 -0.39
C HIS A 195 -7.77 5.61 -0.28
N ASP A 196 -8.61 5.56 0.76
CA ASP A 196 -9.59 6.61 1.10
C ASP A 196 -10.45 7.04 -0.11
N VAL A 197 -11.01 6.05 -0.80
CA VAL A 197 -11.69 6.27 -2.09
C VAL A 197 -13.09 6.80 -1.95
N GLU A 198 -13.40 7.78 -2.80
CA GLU A 198 -14.75 8.29 -3.07
C GLU A 198 -14.94 8.49 -4.58
N GLU A 199 -16.19 8.57 -5.02
CA GLU A 199 -16.51 8.92 -6.40
C GLU A 199 -16.06 10.36 -6.68
N TYR A 200 -15.37 10.57 -7.81
CA TYR A 200 -14.90 11.88 -8.22
C TYR A 200 -16.07 12.74 -8.71
N LYS A 201 -16.15 13.97 -8.20
CA LYS A 201 -17.21 14.94 -8.52
C LYS A 201 -16.63 16.30 -8.85
N ASN A 202 -15.89 16.87 -7.91
CA ASN A 202 -15.33 18.22 -7.98
C ASN A 202 -14.18 18.45 -6.99
N GLN A 203 -13.59 17.37 -6.46
CA GLN A 203 -12.43 17.44 -5.60
C GLN A 203 -11.28 18.09 -6.36
N ASP A 204 -10.53 18.96 -5.69
CA ASP A 204 -9.41 19.65 -6.35
C ASP A 204 -8.20 18.71 -6.47
N VAL A 205 -7.83 18.46 -7.72
CA VAL A 205 -6.62 17.73 -8.14
C VAL A 205 -5.89 18.48 -9.27
N SER A 206 -6.25 19.74 -9.51
CA SER A 206 -5.77 20.52 -10.67
C SER A 206 -4.25 20.58 -10.74
N ASP A 207 -3.59 20.87 -9.61
CA ASP A 207 -2.12 20.89 -9.49
C ASP A 207 -1.47 19.56 -9.94
N ILE A 208 -2.09 18.43 -9.58
CA ILE A 208 -1.57 17.10 -9.90
C ILE A 208 -1.83 16.76 -11.37
N LEU A 209 -3.03 17.07 -11.88
CA LEU A 209 -3.37 16.87 -13.28
C LEU A 209 -2.49 17.70 -14.20
N ASP A 210 -2.29 18.98 -13.89
CA ASP A 210 -1.42 19.88 -14.66
C ASP A 210 0.03 19.39 -14.66
N LYS A 211 0.53 18.96 -13.49
CA LYS A 211 1.86 18.36 -13.37
C LYS A 211 2.01 17.08 -14.19
N CYS A 212 0.95 16.28 -14.30
CA CYS A 212 0.98 14.98 -15.00
C CYS A 212 0.62 15.07 -16.47
N LYS A 213 0.07 16.19 -16.93
CA LYS A 213 -0.48 16.37 -18.28
C LYS A 213 0.49 15.97 -19.38
N GLU A 214 1.74 16.43 -19.32
CA GLU A 214 2.73 16.07 -20.34
C GLU A 214 3.00 14.57 -20.32
N ARG A 215 3.34 14.00 -19.15
CA ARG A 215 3.70 12.59 -19.02
C ARG A 215 2.57 11.64 -19.44
N MET A 216 1.32 11.93 -19.07
CA MET A 216 0.16 11.10 -19.44
C MET A 216 -0.09 11.12 -20.95
N ASN A 217 0.19 12.24 -21.62
CA ASN A 217 -0.02 12.41 -23.06
C ASN A 217 1.19 11.99 -23.92
N THR A 218 2.38 11.82 -23.32
CA THR A 218 3.55 11.31 -24.03
C THR A 218 3.30 9.86 -24.48
N PRO A 219 3.49 9.52 -25.77
CA PRO A 219 3.40 8.15 -26.26
C PRO A 219 4.35 7.21 -25.51
N VAL A 220 3.92 5.96 -25.27
CA VAL A 220 4.64 5.00 -24.41
C VAL A 220 6.06 4.70 -24.93
N ASP A 221 6.23 4.65 -26.24
CA ASP A 221 7.51 4.47 -26.93
C ASP A 221 8.45 5.69 -26.84
N LYS A 222 7.91 6.86 -26.47
CA LYS A 222 8.64 8.13 -26.33
C LYS A 222 8.90 8.53 -24.88
N LEU A 223 8.42 7.77 -23.90
CA LEU A 223 8.74 8.01 -22.49
C LEU A 223 10.26 7.83 -22.28
N GLN A 224 10.87 8.76 -21.54
CA GLN A 224 12.31 8.81 -21.30
C GLN A 224 12.70 8.49 -19.86
N GLY A 225 13.20 7.27 -19.66
CA GLY A 225 13.94 6.83 -18.49
C GLY A 225 13.14 6.55 -17.20
N GLY A 226 13.60 5.54 -16.47
CA GLY A 226 13.16 5.24 -15.12
C GLY A 226 12.16 4.08 -15.01
N MET A 227 11.93 3.63 -13.79
CA MET A 227 11.07 2.46 -13.52
C MET A 227 9.61 2.70 -13.91
N GLY A 228 9.14 3.96 -13.88
CA GLY A 228 7.80 4.32 -14.33
C GLY A 228 7.59 3.96 -15.80
N ASP A 229 8.56 4.25 -16.67
CA ASP A 229 8.46 3.99 -18.10
C ASP A 229 8.44 2.51 -18.42
N ILE A 230 9.30 1.74 -17.75
CA ILE A 230 9.31 0.27 -17.83
C ILE A 230 7.94 -0.30 -17.44
N SER A 231 7.32 0.27 -16.41
CA SER A 231 6.02 -0.17 -15.91
C SER A 231 4.87 0.23 -16.85
N VAL A 232 4.89 1.45 -17.41
CA VAL A 232 3.88 1.87 -18.39
C VAL A 232 3.95 1.01 -19.66
N LYS A 233 5.15 0.63 -20.12
CA LYS A 233 5.31 -0.34 -21.22
C LYS A 233 4.65 -1.67 -20.90
N LEU A 234 4.85 -2.19 -19.68
CA LEU A 234 4.19 -3.40 -19.21
C LEU A 234 2.66 -3.26 -19.17
N TYR A 235 2.16 -2.11 -18.71
CA TYR A 235 0.71 -1.88 -18.53
C TYR A 235 -0.02 -1.67 -19.85
N SER A 236 0.72 -1.46 -20.94
CA SER A 236 0.19 -1.23 -22.29
C SER A 236 0.21 -2.50 -23.16
N LEU A 237 0.53 -3.66 -22.56
CA LEU A 237 0.55 -4.96 -23.24
C LEU A 237 -0.83 -5.54 -23.50
#